data_AF-A0AAW0VP22-F1
#
_entry.id   AF-A0AAW0VP22-F1
#
_cell.length_a   1.000
_cell.length_b   1.000
_cell.length_c   1.000
_cell.angle_alpha   90.00
_cell.angle_beta   90.00
_cell.angle_gamma   90.00
#
_symmetry.space_group_name_H-M   'P 1'
#
loop_
_entity.id
_entity.type
_entity.pdbx_description
1 polymer ?
#
loop_
_entity_poly.entity_id
_entity_poly.type
_entity_poly.pdbx_seq_one_letter_code
_entity_poly.pdbx_strand_id
1 'polypeptide(L)'
;NHVSVQLCVSVAHPRSLPQCHFLGTSRLTAPLNALLTEKYEEWDPDRSIVSNLEAILGVSVVKSRSADSEGMAEEWSAECAVCYSLHLEDALPDLTCDHCSQAFHVQCLYEWLCNLTNSRQSMNVIFGECPYCTQLISCKVPS
;
A
#
# COMPACT_ATOMS: atom_id res chain seq x y z
N ASN A 1 4.43 12.14 4.90
CA ASN A 1 3.25 11.24 4.96
C ASN A 1 2.71 11.08 3.55
N HIS A 2 3.17 10.05 2.84
CA HIS A 2 2.77 9.79 1.46
C HIS A 2 1.92 8.53 1.41
N VAL A 3 0.92 8.54 0.54
CA VAL A 3 0.11 7.37 0.17
C VAL A 3 0.24 7.21 -1.33
N SER A 4 0.52 5.99 -1.77
CA SER A 4 0.52 5.63 -3.18
C SER A 4 -0.79 4.91 -3.49
N VAL A 5 -1.29 5.02 -4.72
CA VAL A 5 -2.47 4.28 -5.16
C VAL A 5 -2.13 3.49 -6.42
N GLN A 6 -2.33 2.18 -6.37
CA GLN A 6 -2.31 1.34 -7.56
C GLN A 6 -3.71 1.28 -8.15
N LEU A 7 -3.80 1.42 -9.46
CA LEU A 7 -5.07 1.44 -10.20
C LEU A 7 -5.10 0.29 -11.20
N CYS A 8 -6.12 -0.57 -11.11
CA CYS A 8 -6.41 -1.57 -12.14
C CYS A 8 -7.59 -1.10 -13.00
N VAL A 9 -7.30 -0.77 -14.26
CA VAL A 9 -8.23 -0.13 -15.18
C VAL A 9 -8.75 -1.14 -16.20
N SER A 10 -10.07 -1.17 -16.42
CA SER A 10 -10.67 -2.02 -17.45
C SER A 10 -10.33 -1.52 -18.86
N VAL A 11 -9.84 -2.41 -19.72
CA VAL A 11 -9.58 -2.06 -21.13
C VAL A 11 -10.88 -1.78 -21.88
N ALA A 12 -11.98 -2.45 -21.53
CA ALA A 12 -13.28 -2.25 -22.18
C ALA A 12 -13.95 -0.94 -21.75
N HIS A 13 -13.74 -0.53 -20.49
CA HIS A 13 -14.33 0.68 -19.91
C HIS A 13 -13.25 1.50 -19.17
N PRO A 14 -12.32 2.15 -19.89
CA PRO A 14 -11.12 2.76 -19.29
C PRO A 14 -11.39 3.97 -18.40
N ARG A 15 -12.63 4.48 -18.37
CA ARG A 15 -13.05 5.60 -17.52
C ARG A 15 -14.06 5.22 -16.45
N SER A 16 -14.45 3.94 -16.34
CA SER A 16 -15.23 3.50 -15.18
C SER A 16 -14.36 3.53 -13.92
N LEU A 17 -14.98 3.51 -12.74
CA LEU A 17 -14.28 3.41 -11.46
C LEU A 17 -13.30 2.22 -11.49
N PRO A 18 -11.98 2.44 -11.41
CA PRO A 18 -11.01 1.36 -11.38
C PRO A 18 -10.97 0.71 -9.98
N GLN A 19 -10.45 -0.51 -9.92
CA GLN A 19 -10.06 -1.06 -8.63
C GLN A 19 -8.88 -0.24 -8.11
N CYS A 20 -9.08 0.41 -6.96
CA CYS A 20 -8.10 1.28 -6.32
C CYS A 20 -7.52 0.56 -5.11
N HIS A 21 -6.20 0.54 -5.02
CA HIS A 21 -5.50 -0.10 -3.92
C HIS A 21 -4.49 0.86 -3.30
N PHE A 22 -4.79 1.34 -2.09
CA PHE A 22 -3.97 2.34 -1.41
C PHE A 22 -2.86 1.69 -0.59
N LEU A 23 -1.63 2.15 -0.83
CA LEU A 23 -0.40 1.69 -0.20
C LEU A 23 0.12 2.74 0.78
N GLY A 24 0.38 2.29 2.01
CA GLY A 24 0.88 3.15 3.10
C GLY A 24 0.33 2.73 4.45
N THR A 25 0.64 3.52 5.48
CA THR A 25 0.14 3.26 6.84
C THR A 25 -1.38 3.27 6.90
N SER A 26 -1.97 2.33 7.64
CA SER A 26 -3.43 2.22 7.77
C SER A 26 -4.08 3.52 8.26
N ARG A 27 -3.36 4.30 9.09
CA ARG A 27 -3.80 5.62 9.55
C ARG A 27 -4.04 6.60 8.39
N LEU A 28 -3.27 6.50 7.31
CA LEU A 28 -3.40 7.36 6.13
C LEU A 28 -4.30 6.75 5.05
N THR A 29 -4.27 5.43 4.87
CA THR A 29 -5.03 4.75 3.80
C THR A 29 -6.48 4.48 4.18
N ALA A 30 -6.81 4.23 5.45
CA ALA A 30 -8.18 3.93 5.87
C ALA A 30 -9.17 5.08 5.61
N PRO A 31 -8.85 6.36 5.90
CA PRO A 31 -9.74 7.47 5.57
C PRO A 31 -9.98 7.63 4.06
N LEU A 32 -8.95 7.41 3.24
CA LEU A 32 -9.06 7.50 1.77
C LEU A 32 -9.93 6.38 1.20
N ASN A 33 -9.76 5.16 1.71
CA ASN A 33 -10.63 4.02 1.38
C ASN A 33 -12.10 4.30 1.76
N ALA A 34 -12.34 4.85 2.95
CA ALA A 34 -13.68 5.20 3.40
C ALA A 34 -14.33 6.24 2.48
N LEU A 35 -13.62 7.31 2.14
CA LEU A 35 -14.11 8.35 1.23
C LEU A 35 -14.43 7.81 -0.17
N LEU A 36 -13.54 6.98 -0.73
CA LEU A 36 -13.77 6.35 -2.03
C LEU A 36 -15.01 5.45 -2.02
N THR A 37 -15.22 4.71 -0.91
CA THR A 37 -16.36 3.82 -0.75
C THR A 37 -17.66 4.59 -0.53
N GLU A 38 -17.64 5.69 0.22
CA GLU A 38 -18.82 6.50 0.52
C GLU A 38 -19.30 7.26 -0.72
N LYS A 39 -18.38 7.77 -1.53
CA LYS A 39 -18.67 8.65 -2.67
C LYS A 39 -18.48 7.99 -4.03
N TYR A 40 -18.48 6.66 -4.10
CA TYR A 40 -18.24 5.94 -5.35
C TYR A 40 -19.24 6.30 -6.45
N GLU A 41 -20.47 6.70 -6.07
CA GLU A 41 -21.54 7.13 -6.99
C GLU A 41 -21.27 8.51 -7.63
N GLU A 42 -20.38 9.32 -7.04
CA GLU A 42 -19.96 10.60 -7.60
C GLU A 42 -18.93 10.43 -8.74
N TRP A 43 -18.53 9.19 -9.05
CA TRP A 43 -17.61 8.90 -10.14
C TRP A 43 -18.22 9.27 -11.49
N ASP A 44 -17.57 10.20 -12.19
CA ASP A 44 -18.03 10.72 -13.48
C ASP A 44 -17.19 10.14 -14.63
N PRO A 45 -17.73 9.25 -15.50
CA PRO A 45 -17.00 8.67 -16.62
C PRO A 45 -16.55 9.67 -17.68
N ASP A 46 -17.08 10.90 -17.68
CA ASP A 46 -16.65 11.96 -18.58
C ASP A 46 -15.40 12.70 -18.07
N ARG A 47 -15.06 12.53 -16.78
CA ARG A 47 -13.83 13.05 -16.17
C ARG A 47 -12.66 12.07 -16.33
N SER A 48 -11.45 12.60 -16.18
CA SER A 48 -10.27 11.76 -16.06
C SER A 48 -10.25 11.02 -14.70
N ILE A 49 -9.66 9.82 -14.66
CA ILE A 49 -9.46 9.04 -13.43
C ILE A 49 -8.84 9.90 -12.31
N VAL A 50 -7.79 10.67 -12.65
CA VAL A 50 -7.09 11.53 -11.68
C VAL A 50 -8.04 12.59 -11.12
N SER A 51 -8.80 13.28 -11.98
CA SER A 51 -9.74 14.30 -11.54
C SER A 51 -10.87 13.73 -10.67
N ASN A 52 -11.36 12.53 -10.97
CA ASN A 52 -12.33 11.84 -10.11
C ASN A 52 -11.73 11.53 -8.74
N LEU A 53 -10.52 10.97 -8.69
CA LEU A 53 -9.85 10.67 -7.43
C LEU A 53 -9.62 11.94 -6.60
N GLU A 54 -9.18 13.04 -7.21
CA GLU A 54 -8.99 14.31 -6.50
C GLU A 54 -10.30 14.88 -5.94
N ALA A 55 -11.39 14.81 -6.71
CA ALA A 55 -12.70 15.28 -6.29
C ALA A 55 -13.28 14.45 -5.15
N ILE A 56 -13.21 13.12 -5.26
CA ILE A 56 -13.76 12.19 -4.27
C ILE A 56 -12.94 12.23 -2.98
N LEU A 57 -11.62 12.14 -3.09
CA LEU A 57 -10.71 12.06 -1.94
C LEU A 57 -10.43 13.42 -1.29
N GLY A 58 -10.71 14.53 -1.99
CA GLY A 58 -10.44 15.88 -1.50
C GLY A 58 -8.94 16.19 -1.34
N VAL A 59 -8.09 15.49 -2.07
CA VAL A 59 -6.62 15.64 -2.05
C VAL A 59 -6.08 15.80 -3.46
N SER A 60 -4.93 16.47 -3.61
CA SER A 60 -4.26 16.55 -4.91
C SER A 60 -3.47 15.26 -5.18
N VAL A 61 -3.65 14.68 -6.36
CA VAL A 61 -2.91 13.50 -6.81
C VAL A 61 -1.66 13.98 -7.54
N VAL A 62 -0.52 13.88 -6.87
CA VAL A 62 0.77 14.19 -7.49
C VAL A 62 1.24 12.98 -8.30
N LYS A 63 1.64 13.21 -9.56
CA LYS A 63 2.40 12.19 -10.30
C LYS A 63 3.75 12.03 -9.60
N SER A 64 4.13 10.81 -9.27
CA SER A 64 5.50 10.52 -8.83
C SER A 64 6.44 11.03 -9.92
N ARG A 65 7.41 11.88 -9.56
CA ARG A 65 8.37 12.41 -10.53
C ARG A 65 9.14 11.22 -11.08
N SER A 66 9.01 10.96 -12.39
CA SER A 66 9.91 10.05 -13.09
C SER A 66 11.34 10.57 -12.94
N ALA A 67 12.29 9.64 -12.88
CA ALA A 67 13.70 9.80 -12.54
C ALA A 67 14.54 10.67 -13.51
N ASP A 68 14.04 11.84 -13.92
CA ASP A 68 14.69 12.75 -14.88
C ASP A 68 15.27 14.01 -14.22
N SER A 69 15.21 14.14 -12.88
CA SER A 69 15.89 15.22 -12.17
C SER A 69 17.08 14.67 -11.38
N GLU A 70 18.29 15.02 -11.83
CA GLU A 70 19.55 14.86 -11.09
C GLU A 70 19.45 15.54 -9.72
N GLY A 71 18.98 14.78 -8.75
CA GLY A 71 18.77 15.22 -7.38
C GLY A 71 18.22 14.03 -6.64
N MET A 72 18.88 13.65 -5.55
CA MET A 72 18.53 12.53 -4.68
C MET A 72 17.09 12.66 -4.17
N ALA A 73 16.12 12.34 -5.00
CA ALA A 73 14.82 11.91 -4.54
C ALA A 73 15.13 10.61 -3.82
N GLU A 74 14.93 10.58 -2.51
CA GLU A 74 14.80 9.33 -1.77
C GLU A 74 13.81 8.49 -2.59
N GLU A 75 14.33 7.49 -3.31
CA GLU A 75 13.55 6.48 -4.00
C GLU A 75 12.76 5.78 -2.90
N TRP A 76 11.57 6.31 -2.60
CA TRP A 76 10.62 5.65 -1.74
C TRP A 76 10.14 4.45 -2.54
N SER A 77 10.83 3.35 -2.34
CA SER A 77 10.43 2.05 -2.86
C SER A 77 9.09 1.73 -2.22
N ALA A 78 8.01 1.84 -3.00
CA ALA A 78 6.72 1.21 -2.67
C ALA A 78 6.83 -0.33 -2.66
N GLU A 79 8.04 -0.85 -2.52
CA GLU A 79 8.45 -2.23 -2.65
C GLU A 79 8.51 -2.85 -1.26
N CYS A 80 8.38 -4.17 -1.22
CA CYS A 80 8.56 -4.90 0.02
C CYS A 80 9.99 -4.75 0.52
N ALA A 81 10.15 -4.36 1.78
CA ALA A 81 11.46 -4.14 2.37
C ALA A 81 12.24 -5.44 2.65
N VAL A 82 11.63 -6.62 2.44
CA VAL A 82 12.33 -7.91 2.56
C VAL A 82 12.84 -8.41 1.20
N CYS A 83 11.98 -8.42 0.19
CA CYS A 83 12.32 -8.96 -1.13
C CYS A 83 12.65 -7.89 -2.19
N TYR A 84 12.57 -6.60 -1.83
CA TYR A 84 12.84 -5.46 -2.70
C TYR A 84 12.05 -5.50 -4.01
N SER A 85 10.84 -6.05 -3.96
CA SER A 85 9.95 -6.18 -5.11
C SER A 85 8.60 -5.58 -4.78
N LEU A 86 7.98 -4.92 -5.77
CA LEU A 86 6.60 -4.43 -5.65
C LEU A 86 5.59 -5.58 -5.70
N HIS A 87 5.86 -6.60 -6.52
CA HIS A 87 4.96 -7.73 -6.72
C HIS A 87 5.59 -9.03 -6.25
N LEU A 88 4.81 -9.83 -5.51
CA LEU A 88 5.11 -11.22 -5.20
C LEU A 88 3.86 -12.04 -5.53
N GLU A 89 3.86 -12.74 -6.66
CA GLU A 89 2.69 -13.54 -7.12
C GLU A 89 1.38 -12.73 -7.08
N ASP A 90 1.41 -11.52 -7.66
CA ASP A 90 0.33 -10.52 -7.66
C ASP A 90 0.02 -9.85 -6.31
N ALA A 91 0.65 -10.27 -5.21
CA ALA A 91 0.54 -9.57 -3.93
C ALA A 91 1.36 -8.27 -3.92
N LEU A 92 0.81 -7.25 -3.27
CA LEU A 92 1.46 -5.97 -3.01
C LEU A 92 1.93 -5.86 -1.55
N PRO A 93 2.93 -5.01 -1.26
CA PRO A 93 3.44 -4.82 0.09
C PRO A 93 2.51 -3.90 0.91
N ASP A 94 1.33 -4.42 1.23
CA ASP A 94 0.26 -3.63 1.86
C ASP A 94 0.41 -3.52 3.37
N LEU A 95 1.19 -4.42 3.95
CA LEU A 95 1.42 -4.45 5.38
C LEU A 95 2.56 -3.50 5.70
N THR A 96 2.25 -2.44 6.43
CA THR A 96 3.22 -1.42 6.81
C THR A 96 3.52 -1.48 8.30
N CYS A 97 4.77 -1.21 8.67
CA CYS A 97 5.14 -1.04 10.07
C CYS A 97 4.65 0.31 10.61
N ASP A 98 3.96 0.31 11.75
CA ASP A 98 3.46 1.55 12.37
C ASP A 98 4.56 2.52 12.83
N HIS A 99 5.77 2.01 13.06
CA HIS A 99 6.88 2.80 13.60
C HIS A 99 7.81 3.37 12.53
N CYS A 100 8.20 2.58 11.53
CA CYS A 100 9.12 3.01 10.47
C CYS A 100 8.45 3.18 9.10
N SER A 101 7.16 2.86 8.96
CA SER A 101 6.40 2.94 7.71
C SER A 101 6.94 2.08 6.55
N GLN A 102 7.86 1.16 6.83
CA GLN A 102 8.33 0.19 5.84
C GLN A 102 7.20 -0.76 5.45
N ALA A 103 7.15 -1.08 4.16
CA ALA A 103 6.10 -1.88 3.54
C ALA A 103 6.58 -3.33 3.32
N PHE A 104 5.70 -4.30 3.49
CA PHE A 104 6.02 -5.73 3.39
C PHE A 104 4.89 -6.48 2.71
N HIS A 105 5.24 -7.44 1.85
CA HIS A 105 4.29 -8.52 1.51
C HIS A 105 4.00 -9.32 2.77
N VAL A 106 2.73 -9.72 2.93
CA VAL A 106 2.31 -10.55 4.07
C VAL A 106 3.12 -11.84 4.12
N GLN A 107 3.36 -12.48 2.98
CA GLN A 107 4.18 -13.69 2.86
C GLN A 107 5.62 -13.45 3.34
N CYS A 108 6.30 -12.41 2.84
CA CYS A 108 7.68 -12.12 3.21
C CYS A 108 7.83 -11.82 4.70
N LEU A 109 6.91 -11.04 5.28
CA LEU A 109 6.95 -10.75 6.71
C LEU A 109 6.63 -12.00 7.55
N TYR A 110 5.68 -12.83 7.12
CA TYR A 110 5.35 -14.08 7.80
C TYR A 110 6.56 -15.01 7.87
N GLU A 111 7.21 -15.26 6.74
CA GLU A 111 8.42 -16.09 6.68
C GLU A 111 9.55 -15.53 7.53
N TRP A 112 9.73 -14.20 7.54
CA TRP A 112 10.69 -13.55 8.42
C TRP A 112 10.38 -13.82 9.90
N LEU A 113 9.14 -13.56 10.33
CA LEU A 113 8.72 -13.71 11.72
C LEU A 113 8.80 -15.18 12.19
N CYS A 114 8.50 -16.15 11.33
CA CYS A 114 8.64 -17.57 11.66
C CYS A 114 10.08 -17.99 11.97
N ASN A 115 11.08 -17.28 11.42
CA ASN A 115 12.49 -17.54 11.68
C ASN A 115 13.02 -16.84 12.95
N LEU A 116 12.21 -16.01 13.61
CA LEU A 116 12.59 -15.34 14.85
C LEU A 116 12.32 -16.24 16.07
N THR A 117 13.29 -16.31 16.99
CA THR A 117 13.19 -17.09 18.23
C THR A 117 12.20 -16.51 19.25
N ASN A 118 11.93 -15.21 19.19
CA ASN A 118 11.01 -14.47 20.05
C ASN A 118 9.61 -14.30 19.45
N SER A 119 9.34 -14.87 18.28
CA SER A 119 8.02 -14.78 17.66
C SER A 119 6.95 -15.48 18.51
N ARG A 120 5.72 -14.98 18.44
CA ARG A 120 4.56 -15.55 19.10
C ARG A 120 3.42 -15.63 18.09
N GLN A 121 2.83 -16.81 17.93
CA GLN A 121 1.65 -16.98 17.10
C GLN A 121 0.42 -17.11 18.00
N SER A 122 -0.65 -16.40 17.65
CA SER A 122 -1.95 -16.54 18.28
C SER A 122 -3.03 -16.55 17.20
N MET A 123 -3.85 -17.60 17.18
CA MET A 123 -4.86 -17.83 16.13
C MET A 123 -4.23 -17.79 14.73
N ASN A 124 -4.68 -16.86 13.89
CA ASN A 124 -4.22 -16.63 12.52
C ASN A 124 -3.31 -15.39 12.40
N VAL A 125 -2.66 -14.96 13.48
CA VAL A 125 -1.74 -13.82 13.50
C VAL A 125 -0.43 -14.23 14.17
N ILE A 126 0.69 -13.83 13.56
CA ILE A 126 2.03 -13.94 14.16
C ILE A 126 2.52 -12.56 14.56
N PHE A 127 3.19 -12.49 15.70
CA PHE A 127 3.77 -11.29 16.30
C PHE A 127 5.28 -11.47 16.43
N GLY A 128 6.03 -10.41 16.20
CA GLY A 128 7.47 -10.36 16.47
C GLY A 128 8.03 -8.98 16.19
N GLU A 129 9.29 -8.90 15.78
CA GLU A 129 10.01 -7.65 15.59
C GLU A 129 10.15 -7.30 14.10
N CYS A 130 9.96 -6.01 13.79
CA CYS A 130 10.13 -5.48 12.44
C CYS A 130 11.58 -5.66 11.97
N PRO A 131 11.81 -6.17 10.73
CA PRO A 131 13.17 -6.36 10.19
C PRO A 131 14.03 -5.09 10.16
N TYR A 132 13.40 -3.91 10.15
CA TYR A 132 14.08 -2.61 9.99
C TYR A 132 14.27 -1.84 11.28
N CYS A 133 13.23 -1.73 12.11
CA CYS A 133 13.25 -0.86 13.29
C CYS A 133 13.15 -1.62 14.61
N THR A 134 13.08 -2.96 14.56
CA THR A 134 12.96 -3.89 15.69
C THR A 134 11.78 -3.62 16.63
N GLN A 135 10.87 -2.71 16.27
CA GLN A 135 9.62 -2.50 17.00
C GLN A 135 8.64 -3.63 16.71
N LEU A 136 7.66 -3.80 17.59
CA LEU A 136 6.65 -4.83 17.44
C LEU A 136 5.87 -4.66 16.13
N ILE A 137 5.71 -5.77 15.42
CA ILE A 137 4.89 -5.87 14.21
C ILE A 137 4.14 -7.20 14.23
N SER A 138 3.01 -7.24 13.55
CA SER A 138 2.24 -8.46 13.37
C SER A 138 1.75 -8.61 11.94
N CYS A 139 1.55 -9.84 11.51
CA CYS A 139 0.93 -10.14 10.23
C CYS A 139 -0.02 -11.33 10.35
N LYS A 140 -1.00 -11.39 9.46
CA LYS A 140 -1.86 -12.57 9.33
C LYS A 140 -1.04 -13.72 8.75
N VAL A 141 -1.35 -14.94 9.17
CA VAL A 141 -0.82 -16.14 8.54
C VAL A 141 -1.38 -16.21 7.10
N PRO A 142 -0.54 -16.29 6.06
CA PRO A 142 -0.98 -16.45 4.67
C PRO A 142 -1.84 -17.71 4.53
N SER A 143 -2.95 -17.61 3.77
CA SER A 143 -3.87 -18.73 3.49
C SER A 143 -3.45 -19.51 2.25
#